data_AF-A0A5I6RFN2-F1
#
_entry.id   AF-A0A5I6RFN2-F1
#
_cell.length_a   1.000
_cell.length_b   1.000
_cell.length_c   1.000
_cell.angle_alpha   90.00
_cell.angle_beta   90.00
_cell.angle_gamma   90.00
#
_symmetry.space_group_name_H-M   'P 1'
#
loop_
_entity.id
_entity.type
_entity.pdbx_description
1 polymer ?
#
loop_
_entity_poly.entity_id
_entity_poly.type
_entity_poly.pdbx_seq_one_letter_code
_entity_poly.pdbx_strand_id
1 'polypeptide(L)' 'MLVFVKEALYQPGQRHEYRLSDGRAVVEFPALPSSSRWKFYDNGGHRIVKKSIQTAMKAVVERHKRRFNCK' A
#
# COMPACT_ATOMS: atom_id res chain seq x y z
N MET A 1 8.30 13.18 -10.47
CA MET A 1 6.85 12.94 -10.48
C MET A 1 6.42 12.52 -9.07
N LEU A 2 5.39 13.13 -8.49
CA LEU A 2 4.96 12.81 -7.12
C LEU A 2 4.11 11.53 -7.15
N VAL A 3 4.48 10.50 -6.39
CA VAL A 3 3.73 9.23 -6.31
C VAL A 3 2.57 9.38 -5.31
N PHE A 4 1.37 9.01 -5.73
CA PHE A 4 0.17 9.02 -4.89
C PHE A 4 -0.68 7.76 -5.11
N VAL A 5 -1.63 7.49 -4.23
CA VAL A 5 -2.61 6.40 -4.40
C VAL A 5 -3.63 6.83 -5.46
N LYS A 6 -3.66 6.12 -6.58
CA LYS A 6 -4.61 6.34 -7.69
C LYS A 6 -5.95 5.65 -7.44
N GLU A 7 -5.91 4.41 -6.95
CA GLU A 7 -7.09 3.60 -6.64
C GLU A 7 -6.91 2.90 -5.30
N ALA A 8 -7.98 2.76 -4.53
CA ALA A 8 -8.01 2.03 -3.28
C ALA A 8 -9.24 1.12 -3.23
N LEU A 9 -9.03 -0.18 -3.01
CA LEU A 9 -10.08 -1.17 -2.82
C LEU A 9 -10.07 -1.62 -1.35
N TYR A 10 -11.17 -1.37 -0.65
CA TYR A 10 -11.34 -1.74 0.74
C TYR A 10 -12.24 -2.97 0.85
N GLN A 11 -11.68 -4.06 1.38
CA GLN A 11 -12.45 -5.23 1.82
C GLN A 11 -12.48 -5.23 3.35
N PRO A 12 -13.60 -4.81 3.98
CA PRO A 12 -13.70 -4.66 5.42
C PRO A 12 -13.22 -5.89 6.19
N GLY A 13 -12.29 -5.69 7.12
CA GLY A 13 -11.76 -6.74 7.99
C GLY A 13 -10.80 -7.74 7.34
N GLN A 14 -10.60 -7.69 6.01
CA GLN A 14 -9.73 -8.64 5.31
C GLN A 14 -8.49 -7.98 4.72
N ARG A 15 -8.68 -7.08 3.76
CA ARG A 15 -7.60 -6.59 2.91
C ARG A 15 -7.92 -5.22 2.33
N HIS A 16 -6.96 -4.32 2.38
CA HIS A 16 -6.99 -3.06 1.63
C HIS A 16 -5.91 -3.09 0.56
N GLU A 17 -6.29 -2.83 -0.68
CA GLU A 17 -5.35 -2.73 -1.80
C GLU A 17 -5.27 -1.30 -2.29
N TYR A 18 -4.05 -0.80 -2.42
CA TYR A 18 -3.73 0.54 -2.87
C TYR A 18 -2.89 0.45 -4.14
N ARG A 19 -3.44 0.92 -5.27
CA ARG A 19 -2.68 1.08 -6.51
C ARG A 19 -2.11 2.49 -6.57
N LEU A 20 -0.80 2.56 -6.75
CA LEU A 20 -0.06 3.80 -6.85
C LEU A 20 -0.07 4.32 -8.28
N SER A 21 0.18 5.61 -8.45
CA SER A 21 0.23 6.29 -9.75
C SER A 21 1.35 5.79 -10.67
N ASP A 22 2.36 5.09 -10.13
CA ASP A 22 3.46 4.47 -10.86
C ASP A 22 3.20 2.99 -11.23
N GLY A 23 1.97 2.51 -11.04
CA GLY A 23 1.55 1.14 -11.35
C GLY A 23 1.89 0.12 -10.25
N ARG A 24 2.65 0.51 -9.23
CA ARG A 24 2.95 -0.36 -8.09
C ARG A 24 1.73 -0.54 -7.20
N ALA A 25 1.71 -1.60 -6.42
CA ALA A 25 0.62 -1.89 -5.50
C ALA A 25 1.11 -2.14 -4.06
N VAL A 26 0.31 -1.70 -3.10
CA VAL A 26 0.47 -1.99 -1.68
C VAL A 26 -0.77 -2.72 -1.21
N VAL A 27 -0.58 -3.86 -0.55
CA VAL A 27 -1.67 -4.61 0.06
C VAL A 27 -1.46 -4.62 1.57
N GLU A 28 -2.46 -4.14 2.29
CA GLU A 28 -2.53 -4.16 3.74
C GLU A 28 -3.52 -5.24 4.18
N PHE A 29 -3.15 -6.02 5.19
CA PHE A 29 -3.99 -7.02 5.85
C PHE A 29 -4.21 -6.59 7.31
N PRO A 30 -5.27 -5.82 7.62
CA PRO A 30 -5.47 -5.23 8.95
C PRO A 30 -5.51 -6.27 10.08
N ALA A 31 -6.04 -7.47 9.80
CA ALA A 31 -6.15 -8.58 10.75
C ALA A 31 -4.78 -9.19 11.15
N LEU A 32 -3.71 -8.92 10.40
CA LEU A 32 -2.39 -9.49 10.66
C LEU A 32 -1.52 -8.59 11.56
N PRO A 33 -0.56 -9.18 12.30
CA PRO A 33 0.42 -8.41 13.07
C PRO A 33 1.32 -7.57 12.15
N SER A 34 1.89 -6.50 12.69
CA SER A 34 2.62 -5.47 11.94
C SER A 34 3.71 -6.00 10.99
N SER A 35 4.37 -7.11 11.32
CA SER A 35 5.41 -7.74 10.50
C SER A 35 4.87 -8.35 9.19
N SER A 36 3.65 -8.89 9.22
CA SER A 36 3.01 -9.58 8.08
C SER A 36 1.88 -8.76 7.43
N ARG A 37 1.53 -7.62 8.03
CA ARG A 37 0.44 -6.74 7.59
C ARG A 37 0.62 -6.19 6.19
N TRP A 38 1.85 -5.99 5.73
CA TRP A 38 2.13 -5.27 4.48
C TRP A 38 2.77 -6.17 3.43
N LYS A 39 2.22 -6.13 2.21
CA LYS A 39 2.83 -6.68 1.00
C LYS A 39 2.97 -5.58 -0.05
N PHE A 40 4.10 -5.57 -0.75
CA PHE A 40 4.46 -4.54 -1.71
C PHE A 40 4.78 -5.21 -3.04
N TYR A 41 4.23 -4.69 -4.12
CA TYR A 41 4.35 -5.25 -5.46
C TYR A 41 4.80 -4.17 -6.44
N ASP A 42 5.67 -4.56 -7.38
CA ASP A 42 5.98 -3.71 -8.52
C ASP A 42 4.86 -3.75 -9.57
N ASN A 43 5.03 -3.01 -10.66
CA ASN A 43 4.05 -2.95 -11.75
C ASN A 43 3.91 -4.30 -12.50
N GLY A 44 4.91 -5.19 -12.39
CA GLY A 44 4.87 -6.54 -12.96
C GLY A 44 4.22 -7.57 -12.03
N GLY A 45 3.77 -7.17 -10.84
CA GLY A 45 3.23 -8.07 -9.83
C GLY A 45 4.28 -8.83 -9.03
N HIS A 46 5.57 -8.50 -9.16
CA HIS A 46 6.63 -9.11 -8.35
C HIS A 46 6.70 -8.47 -6.97
N ARG A 47 7.01 -9.28 -5.95
CA ARG A 47 7.12 -8.81 -4.58
C ARG A 47 8.37 -7.97 -4.40
N ILE A 48 8.20 -6.73 -3.93
CA ILE A 48 9.31 -5.83 -3.60
C ILE A 48 9.81 -6.17 -2.19
N VAL A 49 11.07 -6.61 -2.08
CA VAL A 49 11.71 -6.94 -0.79
C VAL A 49 12.55 -5.77 -0.24
N LYS A 50 13.01 -4.85 -1.12
CA LYS A 50 13.88 -3.73 -0.74
C LYS A 50 13.19 -2.77 0.23
N LYS A 51 13.65 -2.74 1.49
CA LYS A 51 13.03 -1.97 2.58
C LYS A 51 12.86 -0.47 2.27
N SER A 52 13.84 0.16 1.61
CA SER A 52 13.75 1.59 1.28
C SER A 52 12.55 1.91 0.37
N ILE A 53 12.26 1.02 -0.58
CA ILE A 53 11.11 1.16 -1.48
C ILE A 53 9.81 0.90 -0.72
N GLN A 54 9.78 -0.14 0.12
CA GLN A 54 8.62 -0.44 0.97
C GLN A 54 8.25 0.74 1.88
N THR A 55 9.25 1.36 2.53
CA THR A 55 9.03 2.54 3.38
C THR A 55 8.45 3.71 2.59
N ALA A 56 8.97 3.98 1.39
CA ALA A 56 8.46 5.04 0.53
C ALA A 56 6.99 4.77 0.11
N MET A 57 6.69 3.54 -0.33
CA MET A 57 5.33 3.14 -0.72
C MET A 57 4.35 3.21 0.47
N LYS A 58 4.78 2.75 1.65
CA LYS A 58 3.98 2.85 2.88
C LYS A 58 3.69 4.31 3.23
N ALA A 59 4.67 5.20 3.14
CA ALA A 59 4.46 6.62 3.41
C ALA A 59 3.42 7.26 2.47
N VAL A 60 3.36 6.81 1.21
CA VAL A 60 2.32 7.24 0.26
C VAL A 60 0.93 6.78 0.70
N VAL A 61 0.78 5.52 1.13
CA VAL A 61 -0.48 4.98 1.64
C VAL A 61 -0.91 5.70 2.92
N GLU A 62 0.00 5.88 3.88
CA GLU A 62 -0.29 6.60 5.13
C GLU A 62 -0.72 8.05 4.87
N ARG A 63 -0.09 8.73 3.89
CA ARG A 63 -0.50 10.07 3.47
C ARG A 63 -1.91 10.07 2.89
N HIS A 64 -2.25 9.07 2.06
CA HIS A 64 -3.60 8.90 1.52
C HIS A 64 -4.63 8.68 2.65
N LYS A 65 -4.36 7.75 3.58
CA LYS A 65 -5.21 7.48 4.74
C LYS A 65 -5.49 8.74 5.56
N ARG A 66 -4.46 9.53 5.86
CA ARG A 66 -4.60 10.81 6.57
C ARG A 66 -5.45 11.83 5.79
N ARG A 67 -5.29 11.89 4.47
CA ARG A 67 -6.02 12.84 3.62
C ARG A 67 -7.51 12.50 3.52
N PHE A 68 -7.86 11.22 3.47
CA PHE A 68 -9.23 10.75 3.25
C PHE A 68 -9.90 10.18 4.51
N ASN A 69 -9.23 10.27 5.67
CA ASN A 69 -9.66 9.72 6.96
C ASN A 69 -10.05 8.22 6.90
N CYS A 70 -9.37 7.46 6.04
CA CYS A 70 -9.55 6.01 5.92
C CYS A 70 -8.63 5.31 6.93
N LYS A 71 -9.17 4.43 7.79
CA LYS A 71 -8.39 3.65 8.77
C LYS A 71 -8.04 2.27 8.22
#